data_AF-A0A259BPK4-F1
#
_entry.id   AF-A0A259BPK4-F1
#
_cell.length_a   1.000
_cell.length_b   1.000
_cell.length_c   1.000
_cell.angle_alpha   90.00
_cell.angle_beta   90.00
_cell.angle_gamma   90.00
#
_symmetry.space_group_name_H-M   'P 1'
#
loop_
_entity.id
_entity.type
_entity.pdbx_description
1 polymer ?
#
loop_
_entity_poly.entity_id
_entity_poly.type
_entity_poly.pdbx_seq_one_letter_code
_entity_poly.pdbx_strand_id
1 'polypeptide(L)'
;MPNTYPLLFPKLSHLHGPQTRRLLRRSVAIYAALYGMAVALLLAPATWSGFALGLMAPGAGFALGWTMLASVVLFGLAVLIWFATGNVLLPPMVWLAAALLAAENTPSATQRLAVPSLILLGAAAVWLWQRHALQRAQHHRARLNAQLAACPALPAPPPPADALTP
;
A
#
# COMPACT_ATOMS: atom_id res chain seq x y z
N MET A 1 38.10 9.51 -30.32
CA MET A 1 38.35 8.56 -29.21
C MET A 1 37.00 8.22 -28.61
N PRO A 2 36.54 6.95 -28.64
CA PRO A 2 35.26 6.57 -28.07
C PRO A 2 35.29 6.78 -26.55
N ASN A 3 34.27 7.46 -26.02
CA ASN A 3 34.12 7.68 -24.58
C ASN A 3 33.84 6.35 -23.87
N THR A 4 34.87 5.74 -23.29
CA THR A 4 34.79 4.56 -22.42
C THR A 4 34.43 4.98 -21.00
N TYR A 5 33.18 5.40 -20.79
CA TYR A 5 32.69 5.53 -19.42
C TYR A 5 32.23 4.17 -18.90
N PRO A 6 32.64 3.76 -17.69
CA PRO A 6 32.06 2.57 -17.06
C PRO A 6 30.55 2.79 -16.92
N LEU A 7 29.76 1.83 -17.43
CA LEU A 7 28.30 1.82 -17.32
C LEU A 7 27.90 1.59 -15.86
N LEU A 8 27.89 2.64 -15.05
CA LEU A 8 27.46 2.62 -13.66
C LEU A 8 25.93 2.67 -13.55
N PHE A 9 25.35 1.93 -12.60
CA PHE A 9 23.93 2.02 -12.33
C PHE A 9 23.57 3.38 -11.70
N PRO A 10 22.48 4.02 -12.11
CA PRO A 10 22.02 5.27 -11.49
C PRO A 10 21.59 5.03 -10.03
N LYS A 11 21.86 6.03 -9.18
CA LYS A 11 21.46 6.03 -7.78
C LYS A 11 19.93 6.01 -7.69
N LEU A 12 19.38 5.03 -6.96
CA LEU A 12 17.95 4.97 -6.67
C LEU A 12 17.58 6.09 -5.70
N SER A 13 16.74 7.02 -6.15
CA SER A 13 16.06 7.98 -5.26
C SER A 13 14.78 7.41 -4.65
N HIS A 14 14.13 6.46 -5.35
CA HIS A 14 12.84 5.88 -4.96
C HIS A 14 12.76 4.39 -5.32
N LEU A 15 11.95 3.62 -4.59
CA LEU A 15 11.70 2.20 -4.85
C LEU A 15 10.77 1.95 -6.05
N HIS A 16 9.82 2.86 -6.26
CA HIS A 16 8.79 2.71 -7.28
C HIS A 16 8.97 3.76 -8.38
N GLY A 17 8.56 3.42 -9.60
CA GLY A 17 8.50 4.36 -10.72
C GLY A 17 7.54 5.53 -10.45
N PRO A 18 7.63 6.63 -11.23
CA PRO A 18 6.88 7.86 -11.00
C PRO A 18 5.35 7.63 -11.06
N GLN A 19 4.89 6.78 -11.98
CA GLN A 19 3.47 6.45 -12.14
C GLN A 19 2.94 5.68 -10.92
N THR A 20 3.61 4.60 -10.52
CA THR A 20 3.26 3.81 -9.31
C THR A 20 3.26 4.68 -8.06
N ARG A 21 4.24 5.58 -7.90
CA ARG A 21 4.30 6.51 -6.77
C ARG A 21 3.11 7.47 -6.76
N ARG A 22 2.68 7.98 -7.92
CA ARG A 22 1.49 8.85 -8.03
C ARG A 22 0.22 8.10 -7.60
N LEU A 23 0.06 6.85 -8.07
CA LEU A 23 -1.07 6.00 -7.69
C LEU A 23 -1.07 5.70 -6.19
N LEU A 24 0.07 5.28 -5.63
CA LEU A 24 0.21 5.01 -4.20
C LEU A 24 -0.11 6.26 -3.35
N ARG A 25 0.39 7.44 -3.73
CA ARG A 25 0.07 8.70 -3.03
C ARG A 25 -1.42 9.02 -3.07
N ARG A 26 -2.07 8.81 -4.21
CA ARG A 26 -3.53 9.01 -4.35
C ARG A 26 -4.28 8.03 -3.46
N SER A 27 -3.93 6.74 -3.48
CA SER A 27 -4.56 5.73 -2.63
C SER A 27 -4.36 6.04 -1.14
N VAL A 28 -3.13 6.37 -0.72
CA VAL A 28 -2.83 6.77 0.66
C VAL A 28 -3.64 7.99 1.07
N ALA A 29 -3.77 9.00 0.21
CA ALA A 29 -4.58 10.18 0.51
C ALA A 29 -6.07 9.85 0.70
N ILE A 30 -6.63 8.98 -0.15
CA ILE A 30 -8.02 8.52 -0.04
C ILE A 30 -8.21 7.74 1.26
N TYR A 31 -7.34 6.77 1.57
CA TYR A 31 -7.43 6.01 2.82
C TYR A 31 -7.20 6.87 4.05
N ALA A 32 -6.31 7.86 4.00
CA ALA A 32 -6.11 8.81 5.10
C ALA A 32 -7.34 9.68 5.34
N ALA A 33 -8.03 10.11 4.27
CA ALA A 33 -9.29 10.85 4.39
C ALA A 33 -10.41 9.97 4.98
N LEU A 34 -10.55 8.72 4.54
CA LEU A 34 -11.50 7.76 5.10
C LEU A 34 -11.22 7.48 6.57
N TYR A 35 -9.95 7.26 6.92
CA TYR A 35 -9.53 7.06 8.31
C TYR A 35 -9.79 8.30 9.17
N GLY A 36 -9.49 9.49 8.67
CA GLY A 36 -9.78 10.75 9.36
C GLY A 36 -11.29 10.95 9.60
N MET A 37 -12.12 10.61 8.60
CA MET A 37 -13.57 10.60 8.74
C MET A 37 -14.03 9.62 9.82
N ALA A 38 -13.48 8.41 9.83
CA ALA A 38 -13.79 7.41 10.84
C ALA A 38 -13.37 7.86 12.26
N VAL A 39 -12.19 8.49 12.41
CA VAL A 39 -11.76 9.07 13.70
C VAL A 39 -12.73 10.17 14.14
N ALA A 40 -13.13 11.07 13.23
CA ALA A 40 -14.10 12.12 13.55
C ALA A 40 -15.44 11.54 14.03
N LEU A 41 -15.92 10.47 13.38
CA LEU A 41 -17.14 9.76 13.78
C LEU A 41 -16.99 9.04 15.14
N LEU A 42 -15.80 8.53 15.48
CA LEU A 42 -15.53 7.93 16.79
C LEU A 42 -15.56 8.95 17.94
N LEU A 43 -15.28 10.22 17.64
CA LEU A 43 -15.34 11.34 18.59
C LEU A 43 -16.76 11.92 18.71
N ALA A 44 -17.65 11.59 17.77
CA ALA A 44 -19.06 11.96 17.77
C ALA A 44 -19.87 11.09 18.76
N PRO A 45 -21.21 11.28 18.88
CA PRO A 45 -22.05 10.47 19.75
C PRO A 45 -21.92 8.96 19.51
N ALA A 46 -22.08 8.17 20.57
CA ALA A 46 -21.79 6.73 20.58
C ALA A 46 -22.52 5.91 19.49
N THR A 47 -23.63 6.43 18.95
CA THR A 47 -24.45 5.80 17.91
C THR A 47 -23.68 5.51 16.61
N TRP A 48 -22.59 6.21 16.33
CA TRP A 48 -21.80 6.02 15.10
C TRP A 48 -20.51 5.24 15.31
N SER A 49 -20.23 4.80 16.54
CA SER A 49 -18.94 4.21 16.88
C SER A 49 -18.69 2.86 16.21
N GLY A 50 -19.70 1.99 16.10
CA GLY A 50 -19.61 0.74 15.37
C GLY A 50 -19.40 0.95 13.86
N PHE A 51 -20.13 1.89 13.26
CA PHE A 51 -19.95 2.28 11.86
C PHE A 51 -18.54 2.83 11.60
N ALA A 52 -18.06 3.72 12.48
CA ALA A 52 -16.74 4.32 12.37
C ALA A 52 -15.63 3.28 12.40
N LEU A 53 -15.70 2.29 13.31
CA LEU A 53 -14.75 1.19 13.32
C LEU A 53 -14.86 0.29 12.09
N GLY A 54 -16.09 -0.01 11.64
CA GLY A 54 -16.32 -0.75 10.40
C GLY A 54 -15.75 -0.06 9.16
N LEU A 55 -15.75 1.28 9.14
CA LEU A 55 -15.15 2.08 8.06
C LEU A 55 -13.61 2.04 8.08
N MET A 56 -12.99 1.79 9.24
CA MET A 56 -11.54 1.65 9.35
C MET A 56 -11.05 0.29 8.84
N ALA A 57 -11.79 -0.78 9.13
CA ALA A 57 -11.45 -2.13 8.69
C ALA A 57 -12.70 -3.02 8.60
N PRO A 58 -12.77 -3.91 7.59
CA PRO A 58 -13.90 -4.83 7.43
C PRO A 58 -14.03 -5.72 8.66
N GLY A 59 -15.23 -5.76 9.24
CA GLY A 59 -15.54 -6.51 10.45
C GLY A 59 -15.22 -5.81 11.77
N ALA A 60 -14.41 -4.74 11.79
CA ALA A 60 -13.94 -4.12 13.03
C ALA A 60 -15.02 -3.37 13.83
N GLY A 61 -16.15 -3.05 13.19
CA GLY A 61 -17.32 -2.46 13.84
C GLY A 61 -18.18 -3.44 14.64
N PHE A 62 -18.02 -4.74 14.41
CA PHE A 62 -18.78 -5.75 15.14
C PHE A 62 -18.09 -6.08 16.48
N ALA A 63 -18.89 -6.54 17.45
CA ALA A 63 -18.33 -7.18 18.64
C ALA A 63 -17.49 -8.41 18.23
N LEU A 64 -16.43 -8.69 18.99
CA LEU A 64 -15.64 -9.91 18.81
C LEU A 64 -16.57 -11.13 18.90
N GLY A 65 -16.71 -11.86 17.80
CA GLY A 65 -17.69 -12.95 17.71
C GLY A 65 -18.00 -13.36 16.27
N TRP A 66 -19.11 -14.09 16.10
CA TRP A 66 -19.50 -14.67 14.83
C TRP A 66 -19.82 -13.62 13.75
N THR A 67 -20.37 -12.46 14.12
CA THR A 67 -20.70 -11.37 13.18
C THR A 67 -19.45 -10.75 12.58
N MET A 68 -18.40 -10.53 13.39
CA MET A 68 -17.10 -10.10 12.91
C MET A 68 -16.51 -11.12 11.93
N LEU A 69 -16.51 -12.40 12.29
CA LEU A 69 -15.99 -13.48 11.42
C LEU A 69 -16.77 -13.56 10.10
N ALA A 70 -18.11 -13.50 10.16
CA ALA A 70 -18.96 -13.49 8.99
C ALA A 70 -18.66 -12.30 8.07
N SER A 71 -18.46 -11.10 8.64
CA SER A 71 -18.07 -9.92 7.86
C SER A 71 -16.71 -10.09 7.18
N VAL A 72 -15.72 -10.65 7.89
CA VAL A 72 -14.38 -10.91 7.32
C VAL A 72 -14.45 -11.94 6.19
N VAL A 73 -15.17 -13.04 6.40
CA VAL A 73 -15.37 -14.07 5.38
C VAL A 73 -16.11 -13.51 4.16
N LEU A 74 -17.19 -12.76 4.38
CA LEU A 74 -17.96 -12.14 3.29
C LEU A 74 -17.12 -11.15 2.49
N PHE A 75 -16.28 -10.35 3.16
CA PHE A 75 -15.33 -9.47 2.49
C PHE A 75 -14.28 -10.27 1.70
N GLY A 76 -13.76 -11.36 2.26
CA GLY A 76 -12.86 -12.28 1.55
C GLY A 76 -13.47 -12.87 0.28
N LEU A 77 -14.74 -13.31 0.36
CA LEU A 77 -15.50 -13.77 -0.80
C LEU A 77 -15.70 -12.67 -1.83
N ALA A 78 -16.00 -11.44 -1.39
CA ALA A 78 -16.12 -10.28 -2.28
C ALA A 78 -14.83 -10.01 -3.06
N VAL A 79 -13.66 -10.14 -2.41
CA VAL A 79 -12.35 -10.02 -3.04
C VAL A 79 -12.09 -11.15 -4.03
N LEU A 80 -12.42 -12.40 -3.69
CA LEU A 80 -12.29 -13.53 -4.61
C LEU A 80 -13.18 -13.37 -5.85
N ILE A 81 -14.43 -12.97 -5.67
CA ILE A 81 -15.37 -12.72 -6.76
C ILE A 81 -14.91 -11.53 -7.61
N TRP A 82 -14.40 -10.46 -6.98
CA TRP A 82 -13.80 -9.35 -7.73
C TRP A 82 -12.67 -9.83 -8.63
N PHE A 83 -11.76 -10.67 -8.11
CA PHE A 83 -10.67 -11.21 -8.91
C PHE A 83 -11.18 -12.10 -10.06
N ALA A 84 -12.20 -12.91 -9.82
CA ALA A 84 -12.79 -13.79 -10.82
C ALA A 84 -13.60 -13.06 -11.91
N THR A 85 -14.25 -11.94 -11.57
CA THR A 85 -15.22 -11.25 -12.44
C THR A 85 -14.75 -9.89 -12.96
N GLY A 86 -13.69 -9.33 -12.40
CA GLY A 86 -13.26 -7.95 -12.65
C GLY A 86 -14.18 -6.89 -12.01
N ASN A 87 -15.14 -7.26 -11.16
CA ASN A 87 -16.06 -6.32 -10.54
C ASN A 87 -15.40 -5.51 -9.41
N VAL A 88 -14.81 -4.37 -9.77
CA VAL A 88 -14.08 -3.48 -8.86
C VAL A 88 -14.97 -2.90 -7.75
N LEU A 89 -16.29 -2.84 -7.94
CA LEU A 89 -17.22 -2.26 -6.97
C LEU A 89 -17.64 -3.25 -5.87
N LEU A 90 -17.48 -4.55 -6.07
CA LEU A 90 -17.99 -5.53 -5.12
C LEU A 90 -17.32 -5.44 -3.74
N PRO A 91 -15.98 -5.37 -3.61
CA PRO A 91 -15.34 -5.24 -2.30
C PRO A 91 -15.73 -3.97 -1.53
N PRO A 92 -15.71 -2.76 -2.12
CA PRO A 92 -16.12 -1.56 -1.38
C PRO A 92 -17.61 -1.57 -1.02
N MET A 93 -18.49 -2.12 -1.86
CA MET A 93 -19.92 -2.22 -1.53
C MET A 93 -20.15 -3.16 -0.34
N VAL A 94 -19.53 -4.35 -0.34
CA VAL A 94 -19.64 -5.31 0.77
C VAL A 94 -19.05 -4.74 2.05
N TRP A 95 -17.93 -4.03 1.94
CA TRP A 95 -17.30 -3.37 3.09
C TRP A 95 -18.18 -2.27 3.67
N LEU A 96 -18.71 -1.37 2.85
CA LEU A 96 -19.59 -0.29 3.31
C LEU A 96 -20.90 -0.82 3.89
N ALA A 97 -21.50 -1.84 3.27
CA ALA A 97 -22.69 -2.49 3.81
C ALA A 97 -22.41 -3.11 5.19
N ALA A 98 -21.29 -3.82 5.34
CA ALA A 98 -20.89 -4.38 6.62
C ALA A 98 -20.63 -3.30 7.69
N ALA A 99 -20.01 -2.18 7.30
CA ALA A 99 -19.81 -1.05 8.21
C ALA A 99 -21.15 -0.45 8.65
N LEU A 100 -22.10 -0.28 7.72
CA LEU A 100 -23.43 0.26 8.02
C LEU A 100 -24.21 -0.66 8.98
N LEU A 101 -24.18 -1.98 8.74
CA LEU A 101 -24.77 -2.96 9.65
C LEU A 101 -24.10 -2.95 11.04
N ALA A 102 -22.81 -2.60 11.10
CA ALA A 102 -22.12 -2.47 12.36
C ALA A 102 -22.51 -1.20 13.15
N ALA A 103 -23.25 -0.25 12.57
CA ALA A 103 -23.66 0.99 13.24
C ALA A 103 -24.48 0.73 14.51
N GLU A 104 -25.28 -0.34 14.52
CA GLU A 104 -26.11 -0.73 15.67
C GLU A 104 -25.31 -1.33 16.83
N ASN A 105 -24.04 -1.69 16.59
CA ASN A 105 -23.17 -2.23 17.63
C ASN A 105 -22.53 -1.11 18.44
N THR A 106 -22.44 -1.36 19.74
CA THR A 106 -21.66 -0.51 20.66
C THR A 106 -20.31 -1.20 20.92
N PRO A 107 -19.25 -0.83 20.19
CA PRO A 107 -17.92 -1.39 20.41
C PRO A 107 -17.40 -1.04 21.81
N SER A 108 -16.66 -1.98 22.38
CA SER A 108 -16.00 -1.79 23.67
C SER A 108 -14.95 -0.65 23.62
N ALA A 109 -14.64 -0.06 24.77
CA ALA A 109 -13.57 0.94 24.88
C ALA A 109 -12.23 0.42 24.34
N THR A 110 -11.93 -0.86 24.60
CA THR A 110 -10.74 -1.54 24.07
C THR A 110 -10.74 -1.56 22.55
N GLN A 111 -11.85 -1.90 21.89
CA GLN A 111 -11.93 -1.91 20.42
C GLN A 111 -11.77 -0.50 19.84
N ARG A 112 -12.38 0.51 20.46
CA ARG A 112 -12.27 1.92 20.03
C ARG A 112 -10.84 2.44 20.03
N LEU A 113 -9.96 1.88 20.87
CA LEU A 113 -8.54 2.22 20.91
C LEU A 113 -7.66 1.27 20.10
N ALA A 114 -7.92 -0.03 20.17
CA ALA A 114 -7.08 -1.05 19.55
C ALA A 114 -7.11 -0.97 18.03
N VAL A 115 -8.30 -0.82 17.42
CA VAL A 115 -8.45 -0.76 15.96
C VAL A 115 -7.67 0.41 15.34
N PRO A 116 -7.88 1.68 15.74
CA PRO A 116 -7.11 2.77 15.16
C PRO A 116 -5.61 2.66 15.45
N SER A 117 -5.22 2.19 16.64
CA SER A 117 -3.81 2.02 17.02
C SER A 117 -3.11 0.97 16.17
N LEU A 118 -3.74 -0.19 15.93
CA LEU A 118 -3.19 -1.26 15.10
C LEU A 118 -3.02 -0.81 13.64
N ILE A 119 -3.95 -0.01 13.11
CA ILE A 119 -3.84 0.56 11.76
C ILE A 119 -2.65 1.51 11.67
N LEU A 120 -2.48 2.41 12.64
CA LEU A 120 -1.34 3.34 12.68
C LEU A 120 -0.01 2.60 12.84
N LEU A 121 0.03 1.58 13.71
CA LEU A 121 1.21 0.73 13.89
C LEU A 121 1.57 -0.02 12.60
N GLY A 122 0.58 -0.60 11.92
CA GLY A 122 0.77 -1.25 10.62
C GLY A 122 1.30 -0.29 9.55
N ALA A 123 0.73 0.90 9.46
CA ALA A 123 1.19 1.94 8.54
C ALA A 123 2.64 2.37 8.84
N ALA A 124 2.99 2.56 10.12
CA ALA A 124 4.35 2.89 10.55
C ALA A 124 5.34 1.76 10.21
N ALA A 125 4.96 0.50 10.44
CA ALA A 125 5.78 -0.66 10.11
C ALA A 125 6.06 -0.76 8.59
N VAL A 126 5.03 -0.56 7.75
CA VAL A 126 5.19 -0.53 6.29
C VAL A 126 6.11 0.60 5.86
N TRP A 127 5.95 1.80 6.45
CA TRP A 127 6.82 2.94 6.14
C TRP A 127 8.29 2.68 6.51
N LEU A 128 8.55 2.11 7.69
CA LEU A 128 9.89 1.73 8.13
C LEU A 128 10.48 0.66 7.22
N TRP A 129 9.71 -0.37 6.85
CA TRP A 129 10.14 -1.41 5.93
C TRP A 129 10.52 -0.84 4.56
N GLN A 130 9.72 0.05 3.99
CA GLN A 130 10.04 0.72 2.73
C GLN A 130 11.32 1.54 2.82
N ARG A 131 11.54 2.26 3.92
CA ARG A 131 12.76 3.03 4.15
C ARG A 131 13.99 2.12 4.21
N HIS A 132 13.91 1.01 4.95
CA HIS A 132 14.99 0.04 5.01
C HIS A 132 15.23 -0.67 3.69
N ALA A 133 14.17 -1.02 2.95
CA ALA A 133 14.28 -1.63 1.63
C ALA A 133 15.00 -0.70 0.64
N LEU A 134 14.71 0.61 0.67
CA LEU A 134 15.40 1.60 -0.15
C LEU A 134 16.89 1.70 0.21
N GLN A 135 17.22 1.76 1.50
CA GLN A 135 18.60 1.79 1.97
C GLN A 135 19.36 0.54 1.52
N ARG A 136 18.77 -0.65 1.70
CA ARG A 136 19.36 -1.92 1.25
C ARG A 136 19.60 -1.94 -0.26
N ALA A 137 18.62 -1.47 -1.04
CA ALA A 137 18.75 -1.37 -2.50
C ALA A 137 19.87 -0.41 -2.92
N GLN A 138 20.01 0.72 -2.23
CA GLN A 138 21.09 1.69 -2.46
C GLN A 138 22.47 1.10 -2.11
N HIS A 139 22.61 0.44 -0.96
CA HIS A 139 23.87 -0.22 -0.57
C HIS A 139 24.25 -1.34 -1.54
N HIS A 140 23.28 -2.15 -1.98
CA HIS A 140 23.52 -3.20 -2.95
C HIS A 140 24.01 -2.63 -4.29
N ARG A 141 23.36 -1.57 -4.81
CA ARG A 141 23.83 -0.89 -6.03
C ARG A 141 25.18 -0.23 -5.87
N ALA A 142 25.47 0.36 -4.71
CA ALA A 142 26.79 0.95 -4.45
C ALA A 142 27.90 -0.10 -4.51
N ARG A 143 27.65 -1.32 -4.00
CA ARG A 143 28.58 -2.45 -4.12
C ARG A 143 28.78 -2.90 -5.57
N LEU A 144 27.69 -3.04 -6.34
CA LEU A 144 27.78 -3.39 -7.76
C LEU A 144 28.52 -2.31 -8.57
N ASN A 145 28.26 -1.03 -8.30
CA ASN A 145 28.97 0.06 -8.97
C ASN A 145 30.46 0.08 -8.61
N ALA A 146 30.84 -0.25 -7.38
CA ALA A 146 32.25 -0.38 -7.00
C ALA A 146 32.94 -1.52 -7.75
N GLN A 147 32.25 -2.65 -7.95
CA GLN A 147 32.75 -3.77 -8.76
C GLN A 147 32.86 -3.40 -10.25
N LEU A 148 31.82 -2.76 -10.82
CA LEU A 148 31.81 -2.32 -12.22
C LEU A 148 32.89 -1.26 -12.51
N ALA A 149 33.18 -0.38 -11.55
CA ALA A 149 34.26 0.60 -11.68
C ALA A 149 35.66 -0.04 -11.73
N ALA A 150 35.82 -1.23 -11.15
CA ALA A 150 37.06 -1.99 -11.20
C ALA A 150 37.20 -2.85 -12.47
N CYS A 151 36.11 -3.06 -13.22
CA CYS A 151 36.15 -3.80 -14.48
C CYS A 151 36.61 -2.89 -15.64
N PRO A 152 37.48 -3.38 -16.54
CA PRO A 152 37.82 -2.67 -17.77
C PRO A 152 36.55 -2.40 -18.59
N ALA A 153 36.38 -1.18 -19.09
CA ALA A 153 35.23 -0.83 -19.92
C ALA A 153 35.21 -1.74 -21.17
N LEU A 154 34.13 -2.50 -21.35
CA LEU A 154 33.92 -3.25 -22.58
C LEU A 154 33.75 -2.23 -23.72
N PRO A 155 34.40 -2.45 -24.89
CA PRO A 155 34.17 -1.61 -26.05
C PRO A 155 32.68 -1.65 -26.40
N ALA A 156 32.08 -0.48 -26.62
CA ALA A 156 30.69 -0.40 -27.06
C ALA A 156 30.53 -1.19 -28.37
N PRO A 157 29.50 -2.04 -28.51
CA PRO A 157 29.24 -2.71 -29.77
C PRO A 157 29.05 -1.64 -30.86
N PRO A 158 29.59 -1.84 -32.07
CA PRO A 158 29.39 -0.90 -33.16
C PRO A 158 27.89 -0.70 -33.40
N PRO A 159 27.43 0.52 -33.75
CA PRO A 159 26.04 0.76 -34.06
C PRO A 159 25.58 -0.21 -35.16
N PRO A 160 24.35 -0.75 -35.09
CA PRO A 160 23.82 -1.60 -36.15
C PRO A 160 23.84 -0.85 -37.48
N ALA A 161 24.16 -1.55 -38.58
CA ALA A 161 24.33 -0.96 -39.91
C ALA A 161 23.12 -0.11 -40.36
N ASP A 162 21.93 -0.50 -39.89
CA ASP A 162 20.65 0.13 -40.20
C ASP A 162 20.46 1.50 -39.52
N ALA A 163 21.29 1.85 -38.53
CA ALA A 163 21.26 3.14 -37.84
C ALA A 163 22.10 4.24 -38.54
N LEU A 164 22.80 3.91 -39.64
CA LEU A 164 23.69 4.82 -40.37
C LEU A 164 23.13 5.32 -41.71
N THR A 165 21.91 4.91 -42.07
CA THR A 165 21.20 5.44 -43.24
C THR A 165 20.26 6.58 -42.82
N PRO A 166 20.37 7.78 -43.41
CA PRO A 166 19.52 8.93 -43.10
C PRO A 166 18.07 8.76 -43.55
#